data_AF-A0A660RVX5-F1
#
_entry.id   AF-A0A660RVX5-F1
#
_cell.length_a   1.000
_cell.length_b   1.000
_cell.length_c   1.000
_cell.angle_alpha   90.00
_cell.angle_beta   90.00
_cell.angle_gamma   90.00
#
_symmetry.space_group_name_H-M   'P 1'
#
loop_
_entity.id
_entity.type
_entity.pdbx_description
1 polymer ?
#
loop_
_entity_poly.entity_id
_entity_poly.type
_entity_poly.pdbx_seq_one_letter_code
_entity_poly.pdbx_strand_id
1 'polypeptide(L)'
;NEKPLMREVRIWPFVYSYTTYRFNKTISTFPSILPIYDEGLERNYGPLLNLVEYYTSQDYKFLKILWGLYRFEKYRSRSVQEFAFLVRKIKDESIDTNYIEFLEGLLGLGKIEGKPVVKLFFINFISSQ
;
A
#
# COMPACT_ATOMS: atom_id res chain seq x y z
N ASN A 1 -10.28 -14.69 22.32
CA ASN A 1 -10.75 -13.32 22.61
C ASN A 1 -10.98 -12.59 21.31
N GLU A 2 -12.19 -12.68 20.76
CA GLU A 2 -12.57 -11.96 19.54
C GLU A 2 -12.72 -10.48 19.87
N LYS A 3 -12.00 -9.62 19.13
CA LYS A 3 -12.17 -8.17 19.21
C LYS A 3 -13.53 -7.83 18.59
N PRO A 4 -14.32 -6.92 19.16
CA PRO A 4 -15.61 -6.57 18.58
C PRO A 4 -15.38 -6.00 17.17
N LEU A 5 -16.12 -6.54 16.20
CA LEU A 5 -16.19 -6.06 14.82
C LEU A 5 -17.40 -5.15 14.69
N MET A 6 -17.21 -3.99 14.07
CA MET A 6 -18.32 -3.07 13.78
C MET A 6 -19.14 -3.57 12.58
N ARG A 7 -18.47 -4.17 11.61
CA ARG A 7 -19.07 -4.73 10.40
C ARG A 7 -18.20 -5.87 9.89
N GLU A 8 -18.85 -6.93 9.39
CA GLU A 8 -18.19 -8.07 8.78
C GLU A 8 -18.99 -8.52 7.54
N VAL A 9 -18.28 -8.88 6.47
CA VAL A 9 -18.81 -9.47 5.25
C VAL A 9 -17.87 -10.59 4.84
N ARG A 10 -18.40 -11.82 4.70
CA ARG A 10 -17.66 -13.00 4.27
C ARG A 10 -18.44 -13.71 3.16
N ILE A 11 -17.81 -13.82 1.99
CA ILE A 11 -18.29 -14.60 0.85
C ILE A 11 -17.16 -15.58 0.51
N TRP A 12 -17.07 -16.67 1.26
CA TRP A 12 -16.00 -17.65 1.08
C TRP A 12 -16.16 -18.42 -0.24
N PRO A 13 -15.06 -18.74 -0.97
CA PRO A 13 -13.65 -18.41 -0.71
C PRO A 13 -13.18 -17.10 -1.37
N PHE A 14 -14.10 -16.23 -1.77
CA PHE A 14 -13.78 -15.09 -2.62
C PHE A 14 -13.40 -13.86 -1.80
N VAL A 15 -14.25 -13.39 -0.91
CA VAL A 15 -14.06 -12.08 -0.26
C VAL A 15 -14.25 -12.20 1.24
N TYR A 16 -13.33 -11.60 1.98
CA TYR A 16 -13.48 -11.34 3.40
C TYR A 16 -13.17 -9.88 3.69
N SER A 17 -14.13 -9.19 4.30
CA SER A 17 -14.00 -7.78 4.67
C SER A 17 -14.56 -7.52 6.07
N TYR A 18 -13.83 -6.81 6.91
CA TYR A 18 -14.28 -6.43 8.24
C TYR A 18 -13.80 -5.04 8.65
N THR A 19 -14.54 -4.40 9.55
CA THR A 19 -14.23 -3.09 10.13
C THR A 19 -14.06 -3.20 11.64
N THR A 20 -12.94 -2.71 12.15
CA THR A 20 -12.60 -2.77 13.58
C THR A 20 -13.08 -1.52 14.33
N TYR A 21 -13.65 -1.69 15.53
CA TYR A 21 -14.13 -0.55 16.34
C TYR A 21 -13.03 0.42 16.76
N ARG A 22 -11.86 -0.09 17.15
CA ARG A 22 -10.81 0.73 17.80
C ARG A 22 -10.19 1.80 16.89
N PHE A 23 -10.14 1.54 15.59
CA PHE A 23 -9.42 2.40 14.63
C PHE A 23 -10.27 2.78 13.42
N ASN A 24 -11.55 2.37 13.40
CA ASN A 24 -12.42 2.45 12.23
C ASN A 24 -11.69 1.98 10.95
N LYS A 25 -10.88 0.93 11.10
CA LYS A 25 -10.04 0.39 10.04
C LYS A 25 -10.80 -0.74 9.36
N THR A 26 -11.02 -0.58 8.07
CA THR A 26 -11.58 -1.62 7.20
C THR A 26 -10.46 -2.37 6.51
N ILE A 27 -10.58 -3.70 6.51
CA ILE A 27 -9.64 -4.63 5.92
C ILE A 27 -10.45 -5.51 4.98
N SER A 28 -10.00 -5.65 3.73
CA SER A 28 -10.63 -6.49 2.71
C SER A 28 -9.57 -7.33 2.02
N THR A 29 -9.86 -8.60 1.77
CA THR A 29 -8.94 -9.55 1.13
C THR A 29 -9.66 -10.33 0.03
N PHE A 30 -8.90 -10.74 -0.98
CA PHE A 30 -9.36 -11.59 -2.08
C PHE A 30 -8.19 -12.36 -2.71
N PRO A 31 -8.32 -13.65 -3.06
CA PRO A 31 -9.31 -14.57 -2.53
C PRO A 31 -9.10 -14.78 -1.03
N SER A 32 -10.17 -14.98 -0.27
CA SER A 32 -10.10 -15.31 1.15
C SER A 32 -10.29 -16.81 1.33
N ILE A 33 -9.24 -17.56 0.99
CA ILE A 33 -9.26 -19.03 0.89
C ILE A 33 -9.48 -19.69 2.25
N LEU A 34 -9.01 -19.07 3.34
CA LEU A 34 -9.16 -19.62 4.69
C LEU A 34 -10.64 -19.66 5.10
N PRO A 35 -11.21 -20.83 5.43
CA PRO A 35 -12.65 -20.98 5.72
C PRO A 35 -13.07 -20.32 7.02
N ILE A 36 -12.16 -20.25 7.98
CA ILE A 36 -12.36 -19.64 9.30
C ILE A 36 -11.40 -18.47 9.49
N TYR A 37 -11.83 -17.45 10.22
CA TYR A 37 -10.93 -16.41 10.69
C TYR A 37 -10.17 -16.95 11.91
N ASP A 38 -8.85 -17.03 11.79
CA ASP A 38 -7.96 -17.27 12.91
C ASP A 38 -6.79 -16.28 12.79
N GLU A 39 -6.55 -15.49 13.83
CA GLU A 39 -5.53 -14.43 13.81
C GLU A 39 -4.13 -14.99 13.53
N GLY A 40 -3.84 -16.22 13.99
CA GLY A 40 -2.59 -16.92 13.73
C GLY A 40 -2.48 -17.38 12.27
N LEU A 41 -3.51 -18.01 11.72
CA LEU A 41 -3.51 -18.46 10.33
C LEU A 41 -3.45 -17.29 9.35
N GLU A 42 -4.26 -16.26 9.57
CA GLU A 42 -4.29 -15.05 8.72
C GLU A 42 -2.94 -14.34 8.73
N ARG A 43 -2.27 -14.26 9.88
CA ARG A 43 -0.96 -13.62 9.99
C ARG A 43 0.15 -14.40 9.28
N ASN A 44 0.14 -15.73 9.33
CA ASN A 44 1.21 -16.57 8.79
C ASN A 44 0.99 -16.98 7.33
N TYR A 45 -0.25 -17.33 6.98
CA TYR A 45 -0.61 -17.85 5.65
C TYR A 45 -1.37 -16.86 4.80
N GLY A 46 -2.06 -15.88 5.40
CA GLY A 46 -2.79 -14.84 4.67
C GLY A 46 -1.93 -14.13 3.62
N PRO A 47 -0.67 -13.73 3.90
CA PRO A 47 0.20 -13.11 2.90
C PRO A 47 0.47 -13.99 1.68
N LEU A 48 0.39 -15.32 1.80
CA LEU A 48 0.59 -16.26 0.69
C LEU A 48 -0.71 -16.53 -0.07
N LEU A 49 -1.83 -16.58 0.64
CA LEU A 49 -3.12 -16.99 0.10
C LEU A 49 -3.92 -15.82 -0.50
N ASN A 50 -3.75 -14.61 0.03
CA ASN A 50 -4.45 -13.42 -0.43
C ASN A 50 -3.69 -12.79 -1.61
N LEU A 51 -4.36 -12.68 -2.75
CA LEU A 51 -3.81 -12.03 -3.95
C LEU A 51 -4.03 -10.53 -3.94
N VAL A 52 -5.08 -10.06 -3.28
CA VAL A 52 -5.46 -8.66 -3.16
C VAL A 52 -5.73 -8.37 -1.69
N GLU A 53 -5.11 -7.33 -1.18
CA GLU A 53 -5.33 -6.82 0.17
C GLU A 53 -5.60 -5.33 0.10
N TYR A 54 -6.69 -4.90 0.70
CA TYR A 54 -7.07 -3.49 0.79
C TYR A 54 -7.29 -3.11 2.25
N TYR A 55 -6.66 -2.02 2.68
CA TYR A 55 -6.84 -1.45 4.00
C TYR A 55 -7.23 0.02 3.86
N THR A 56 -8.21 0.46 4.63
CA THR A 56 -8.58 1.87 4.69
C THR A 56 -8.88 2.27 6.13
N SER A 57 -8.42 3.45 6.52
CA SER A 57 -8.83 4.20 7.71
C SER A 57 -9.00 5.67 7.32
N GLN A 58 -9.18 6.56 8.30
CA GLN A 58 -9.45 7.99 8.07
C GLN A 58 -8.40 8.68 7.19
N ASP A 59 -7.11 8.48 7.49
CA ASP A 59 -6.01 9.15 6.79
C ASP A 59 -5.16 8.21 5.92
N TYR A 60 -5.47 6.90 5.94
CA TYR A 60 -4.62 5.87 5.34
C TYR A 60 -5.40 4.98 4.38
N LYS A 61 -4.83 4.75 3.20
CA LYS A 61 -5.30 3.75 2.24
C LYS A 61 -4.13 2.92 1.76
N PHE A 62 -4.32 1.62 1.66
CA PHE A 62 -3.33 0.69 1.13
C PHE A 62 -4.02 -0.35 0.27
N LEU A 63 -3.40 -0.65 -0.87
CA LEU A 63 -3.79 -1.70 -1.79
C LEU A 63 -2.53 -2.47 -2.17
N LYS A 64 -2.59 -3.80 -2.08
CA LYS A 64 -1.56 -4.70 -2.57
C LYS A 64 -2.22 -5.72 -3.48
N ILE A 65 -1.60 -5.98 -4.63
CA ILE A 65 -2.05 -6.95 -5.64
C ILE A 65 -0.87 -7.89 -5.95
N LEU A 66 -1.18 -9.18 -6.11
CA LEU A 66 -0.28 -10.28 -6.44
C LEU A 66 1.02 -10.24 -5.61
N TRP A 67 0.88 -10.44 -4.30
CA TRP A 67 2.02 -10.45 -3.35
C TRP A 67 2.88 -9.19 -3.32
N GLY A 68 2.41 -8.08 -3.90
CA GLY A 68 3.17 -6.83 -3.99
C GLY A 68 3.73 -6.54 -5.38
N LEU A 69 3.36 -7.32 -6.40
CA LEU A 69 3.63 -6.94 -7.80
C LEU A 69 3.05 -5.56 -8.13
N TYR A 70 1.92 -5.21 -7.52
CA TYR A 70 1.45 -3.83 -7.51
C TYR A 70 1.08 -3.41 -6.09
N ARG A 71 1.49 -2.19 -5.72
CA ARG A 71 1.18 -1.58 -4.43
C ARG A 71 0.77 -0.13 -4.63
N PHE A 72 -0.22 0.27 -3.86
CA PHE A 72 -0.61 1.67 -3.71
C PHE A 72 -0.79 1.97 -2.24
N GLU A 73 -0.16 3.03 -1.76
CA GLU A 73 -0.25 3.48 -0.39
C GLU A 73 -0.49 4.99 -0.40
N LYS A 74 -1.45 5.46 0.39
CA LYS A 74 -1.71 6.88 0.58
C LYS A 74 -1.86 7.16 2.07
N TYR A 75 -1.10 8.14 2.54
CA TYR A 75 -1.20 8.69 3.89
C TYR A 75 -1.32 10.21 3.80
N ARG A 76 -2.47 10.76 4.19
CA ARG A 76 -2.76 12.21 4.08
C ARG A 76 -2.52 12.73 2.65
N SER A 77 -1.58 13.66 2.46
CA SER A 77 -1.18 14.25 1.17
C SER A 77 -0.19 13.38 0.38
N ARG A 78 0.48 12.43 1.03
CA ARG A 78 1.50 11.59 0.41
C ARG A 78 0.90 10.32 -0.18
N SER A 79 1.28 9.98 -1.40
CA SER A 79 0.95 8.71 -2.03
C SER A 79 2.17 8.09 -2.71
N VAL A 80 2.21 6.76 -2.68
CA VAL A 80 3.22 5.93 -3.31
C VAL A 80 2.50 4.89 -4.15
N GLN A 81 2.89 4.76 -5.41
CA GLN A 81 2.41 3.74 -6.32
C GLN A 81 3.63 2.97 -6.84
N GLU A 82 3.61 1.66 -6.74
CA GLU A 82 4.75 0.80 -7.02
C GLU A 82 4.31 -0.38 -7.88
N PHE A 83 5.06 -0.66 -8.95
CA PHE A 83 4.91 -1.83 -9.79
C PHE A 83 6.18 -2.66 -9.64
N ALA A 84 6.11 -3.62 -8.71
CA ALA A 84 7.22 -4.45 -8.26
C ALA A 84 8.47 -3.60 -7.96
N PHE A 85 9.65 -4.17 -8.15
CA PHE A 85 10.91 -3.44 -8.07
C PHE A 85 11.14 -2.49 -9.26
N LEU A 86 10.31 -2.57 -10.31
CA LEU A 86 10.60 -1.95 -11.59
C LEU A 86 10.37 -0.43 -11.58
N VAL A 87 9.22 0.01 -11.08
CA VAL A 87 8.82 1.41 -11.13
C VAL A 87 8.12 1.81 -9.83
N ARG A 88 8.52 2.94 -9.26
CA ARG A 88 7.84 3.58 -8.14
C ARG A 88 7.55 5.03 -8.46
N LYS A 89 6.38 5.51 -8.08
CA LYS A 89 5.95 6.90 -8.20
C LYS A 89 5.58 7.41 -6.82
N ILE A 90 6.20 8.51 -6.42
CA ILE A 90 5.98 9.18 -5.14
C ILE A 90 5.39 10.54 -5.42
N LYS A 91 4.30 10.86 -4.75
CA LYS A 91 3.63 12.15 -4.81
C LYS A 91 3.34 12.65 -3.41
N ASP A 92 3.62 13.91 -3.14
CA ASP A 92 3.17 14.61 -1.93
C ASP A 92 2.78 16.04 -2.30
N GLU A 93 1.48 16.31 -2.25
CA GLU A 93 0.92 17.60 -2.65
C GLU A 93 1.30 18.74 -1.67
N SER A 94 1.53 18.42 -0.39
CA SER A 94 1.79 19.43 0.65
C SER A 94 3.17 20.08 0.52
N ILE A 95 4.13 19.35 -0.04
CA ILE A 95 5.52 19.78 -0.24
C ILE A 95 5.89 19.75 -1.72
N ASP A 96 4.91 19.77 -2.62
CA ASP A 96 5.14 19.83 -4.06
C ASP A 96 6.15 18.78 -4.58
N THR A 97 5.99 17.53 -4.13
CA THR A 97 6.82 16.39 -4.55
C THR A 97 6.06 15.55 -5.56
N ASN A 98 6.69 15.26 -6.70
CA ASN A 98 6.18 14.36 -7.73
C ASN A 98 7.37 13.76 -8.46
N TYR A 99 7.71 12.52 -8.12
CA TYR A 99 8.97 11.90 -8.44
C TYR A 99 8.76 10.44 -8.83
N ILE A 100 9.47 9.98 -9.86
CA ILE A 100 9.41 8.61 -10.37
C ILE A 100 10.79 7.98 -10.24
N GLU A 101 10.82 6.73 -9.81
CA GLU A 101 12.00 5.89 -9.66
C GLU A 101 11.86 4.63 -10.49
N PHE A 102 12.99 4.15 -11.00
CA PHE A 102 13.13 2.88 -11.69
C PHE A 102 14.11 1.99 -10.93
N LEU A 103 13.85 0.68 -10.92
CA LEU A 103 14.69 -0.34 -10.29
C LEU A 103 15.03 0.02 -8.84
N GLU A 104 14.00 0.25 -8.03
CA GLU A 104 14.09 0.65 -6.62
C GLU A 104 14.92 1.93 -6.35
N GLY A 105 15.01 2.82 -7.34
CA GLY A 105 15.75 4.08 -7.23
C GLY A 105 17.17 4.01 -7.80
N LEU A 106 17.50 3.00 -8.61
CA LEU A 106 18.73 3.05 -9.42
C LEU A 106 18.74 4.32 -10.29
N LEU A 107 17.59 4.61 -10.91
CA LEU A 107 17.34 5.83 -11.66
C LEU A 107 16.09 6.51 -11.12
N GLY A 108 16.00 7.82 -11.28
CA GLY A 108 14.75 8.52 -11.03
C GLY A 108 14.78 9.95 -11.50
N LEU A 109 13.59 10.54 -11.63
CA LEU A 109 13.42 11.89 -12.14
C LEU A 109 12.12 12.50 -11.66
N GLY A 110 12.10 13.82 -11.53
CA GLY A 110 10.90 14.58 -11.21
C GLY A 110 11.24 15.74 -10.30
N LYS A 111 10.44 15.90 -9.24
CA LYS A 111 10.52 17.03 -8.33
C LYS A 111 10.38 16.58 -6.89
N ILE A 112 11.25 17.08 -6.01
CA ILE A 112 11.21 16.85 -4.56
C ILE A 112 11.25 18.23 -3.91
N GLU A 113 10.28 18.53 -3.03
CA GLU A 113 10.20 19.82 -2.34
C GLU A 113 10.23 21.03 -3.29
N GLY A 114 9.51 20.94 -4.41
CA GLY A 114 9.51 21.98 -5.45
C GLY A 114 10.78 22.04 -6.32
N LYS A 115 11.85 21.31 -5.99
CA LYS A 115 13.12 21.34 -6.71
C LYS A 115 13.22 20.19 -7.71
N PRO A 116 13.66 20.44 -8.97
CA PRO A 116 13.87 19.37 -9.91
C PRO A 116 15.02 18.46 -9.45
N VAL A 117 14.79 17.15 -9.52
CA VAL A 117 15.74 16.12 -9.10
C VAL A 117 15.91 15.08 -10.19
N VAL A 118 17.16 14.73 -10.45
CA VAL A 118 17.54 13.54 -11.22
C VAL A 118 18.31 12.62 -10.29
N LYS A 119 17.98 11.33 -10.27
CA LYS A 119 18.71 10.31 -9.52
C LYS A 119 19.43 9.40 -10.49
N LEU A 120 20.72 9.21 -10.27
CA LEU A 120 21.58 8.29 -11.02
C LEU A 120 22.37 7.46 -10.03
N PHE A 121 22.35 6.14 -10.18
CA PHE A 121 23.03 5.19 -9.30
C PHE A 121 22.74 5.46 -7.81
N PHE A 122 21.46 5.64 -7.48
CA PHE A 122 20.96 5.92 -6.12
C PHE A 122 21.32 7.31 -5.54
N ILE A 123 22.03 8.16 -6.28
CA ILE A 123 22.43 9.51 -5.84
C ILE A 123 21.48 10.57 -6.41
N ASN A 124 20.95 11.43 -5.56
CA ASN A 124 20.11 12.57 -5.97
C ASN A 124 20.96 13.77 -6.39
N PHE A 125 20.76 14.24 -7.61
CA PHE A 125 21.26 15.50 -8.14
C PHE A 125 20.09 16.49 -8.14
N ILE A 126 20.14 17.44 -7.20
CA ILE A 126 19.12 18.47 -7.02
C ILE A 126 19.64 19.74 -7.68
N SER A 127 18.88 20.32 -8.62
CA SER A 127 19.25 21.63 -9.14
C SER A 127 18.92 22.69 -8.10
N SER A 128 19.91 23.50 -7.74
CA SER A 128 19.67 24.78 -7.09
C SER A 128 19.20 25.76 -8.19
N GLN A 129 17.94 26.16 -8.16
CA GLN A 129 17.55 27.43 -8.77
C GLN A 129 17.80 28.54 -7.76
#